data_AF-A0A239JM89-F1
#
_entry.id   AF-A0A239JM89-F1
#
_cell.length_a   1.000
_cell.length_b   1.000
_cell.length_c   1.000
_cell.angle_alpha   90.00
_cell.angle_beta   90.00
_cell.angle_gamma   90.00
#
_symmetry.space_group_name_H-M   'P 1'
#
loop_
_entity.id
_entity.type
_entity.pdbx_description
1 polymer ?
#
loop_
_entity_poly.entity_id
_entity_poly.type
_entity_poly.pdbx_seq_one_letter_code
_entity_poly.pdbx_strand_id
1 'polypeptide(L)'
;MNITEMPKDPAQRWEWIKYQLRIHGCSPAELARQLGITDRAIRAVKHAPYPRIERAIAKKLGVFPMQLWPERWSNDDTPLRQRPNRAESLQRSTDKDNRYSPVSHRIASAEV
;
A
#
# COMPACT_ATOMS: atom_id res chain seq x y z
N MET A 1 8.56 15.96 14.81
CA MET A 1 8.63 14.49 14.91
C MET A 1 10.09 14.07 14.81
N ASN A 2 10.63 13.33 15.78
CA ASN A 2 12.03 12.88 15.76
C ASN A 2 12.10 11.50 15.12
N ILE A 3 12.43 11.44 13.83
CA ILE A 3 12.52 10.18 13.06
C ILE A 3 13.65 9.28 13.61
N THR A 4 14.65 9.88 14.25
CA THR A 4 15.78 9.19 14.88
C THR A 4 15.38 8.25 16.02
N GLU A 5 14.22 8.46 16.66
CA GLU A 5 13.70 7.58 17.73
C GLU A 5 12.87 6.42 17.18
N MET A 6 12.75 6.29 15.85
CA MET A 6 11.97 5.24 15.23
C MET A 6 12.58 3.86 15.51
N PRO A 7 11.78 2.90 16.02
CA PRO A 7 12.25 1.53 16.21
C PRO A 7 12.70 0.89 14.89
N LYS A 8 13.84 0.19 14.94
CA LYS A 8 14.37 -0.55 13.78
C LYS A 8 13.53 -1.79 13.48
N ASP A 9 13.00 -2.44 14.51
CA ASP A 9 12.13 -3.62 14.38
C ASP A 9 10.83 -3.27 13.64
N PRO A 10 10.46 -3.97 12.55
CA PRO A 10 9.27 -3.65 11.75
C PRO A 10 7.95 -3.68 12.54
N ALA A 11 7.83 -4.56 13.54
CA ALA A 11 6.61 -4.64 14.34
C ALA A 11 6.49 -3.44 15.27
N GLN A 12 7.56 -3.09 15.98
CA GLN A 12 7.61 -1.88 16.81
C GLN A 12 7.46 -0.59 15.97
N ARG A 13 8.09 -0.54 14.79
CA ARG A 13 7.95 0.58 13.85
C ARG A 13 6.49 0.80 13.46
N TRP A 14 5.75 -0.27 13.21
CA TRP A 14 4.33 -0.17 12.88
C TRP A 14 3.48 0.36 14.04
N GLU A 15 3.76 -0.07 15.28
CA GLU A 15 3.12 0.50 16.47
C GLU A 15 3.42 1.99 16.62
N TRP A 16 4.68 2.39 16.42
CA TRP A 16 5.09 3.78 16.43
C TRP A 16 4.37 4.60 15.36
N ILE A 17 4.28 4.12 14.12
CA ILE A 17 3.53 4.80 13.04
C ILE A 17 2.06 4.98 13.43
N LYS A 18 1.41 3.94 14.00
CA LYS A 18 0.03 4.04 14.47
C LYS A 18 -0.14 5.08 15.57
N TYR A 19 0.80 5.13 16.52
CA TYR A 19 0.80 6.11 17.59
C TYR A 19 0.92 7.54 17.04
N GLN A 20 1.83 7.74 16.10
CA GLN A 20 2.04 9.04 15.45
C GLN A 20 0.81 9.48 14.65
N LEU A 21 0.22 8.57 13.87
CA LEU A 21 -1.04 8.82 13.17
C LEU A 21 -2.15 9.27 14.14
N ARG A 22 -2.26 8.65 15.33
CA ARG A 22 -3.20 9.05 16.37
C ARG A 22 -2.91 10.43 16.96
N ILE A 23 -1.64 10.77 17.20
CA ILE A 23 -1.26 12.13 17.65
C ILE A 23 -1.67 13.18 16.63
N HIS A 24 -1.50 12.87 15.34
CA HIS A 24 -1.92 13.73 14.23
C HIS A 24 -3.44 13.72 13.97
N GLY A 25 -4.24 13.11 14.85
CA GLY A 25 -5.70 13.08 14.75
C GLY A 25 -6.22 12.26 13.57
N CYS A 26 -5.43 11.35 13.02
CA CYS A 26 -5.82 10.51 11.90
C CYS A 26 -5.60 9.04 12.24
N SER A 27 -6.68 8.31 12.51
CA SER A 27 -6.58 6.86 12.68
C SER A 27 -6.28 6.16 11.34
N PRO A 28 -5.68 4.96 11.36
CA PRO A 28 -5.51 4.15 10.14
C PRO A 28 -6.84 3.92 9.39
N ALA A 29 -7.95 3.79 10.11
CA ALA A 29 -9.27 3.60 9.50
C ALA A 29 -9.75 4.88 8.79
N GLU A 30 -9.56 6.05 9.39
CA GLU A 30 -9.87 7.33 8.74
C GLU A 30 -9.00 7.56 7.51
N LEU A 31 -7.72 7.18 7.58
CA LEU A 31 -6.83 7.23 6.44
C LEU A 31 -7.35 6.33 5.30
N ALA A 32 -7.85 5.13 5.61
CA ALA A 32 -8.43 4.22 4.62
C ALA A 32 -9.65 4.86 3.93
N ARG A 33 -10.55 5.47 4.72
CA ARG A 33 -11.73 6.19 4.21
C ARG A 33 -11.33 7.33 3.30
N GLN A 34 -10.33 8.13 3.69
CA GLN A 34 -9.84 9.25 2.87
C GLN A 34 -9.23 8.79 1.54
N LEU A 35 -8.61 7.60 1.51
CA LEU A 35 -8.03 7.04 0.29
C LEU A 35 -9.00 6.18 -0.53
N GLY A 36 -10.21 5.92 -0.02
CA GLY A 36 -11.17 5.00 -0.64
C GLY A 36 -10.66 3.55 -0.69
N ILE A 37 -9.85 3.13 0.28
CA ILE A 37 -9.30 1.76 0.36
C ILE A 37 -9.77 1.05 1.61
N THR A 38 -9.60 -0.27 1.65
CA THR A 38 -9.94 -1.08 2.83
C THR A 38 -8.88 -0.94 3.92
N ASP A 39 -9.30 -1.02 5.19
CA ASP A 39 -8.38 -1.04 6.34
C ASP A 39 -7.34 -2.17 6.23
N ARG A 40 -7.72 -3.29 5.61
CA ARG A 40 -6.81 -4.42 5.34
C ARG A 40 -5.64 -4.00 4.46
N ALA A 41 -5.86 -3.14 3.46
CA ALA A 41 -4.80 -2.63 2.60
C ALA A 41 -3.77 -1.81 3.40
N ILE A 42 -4.23 -1.00 4.36
CA ILE A 42 -3.34 -0.23 5.24
C ILE A 42 -2.54 -1.16 6.15
N ARG A 43 -3.17 -2.18 6.74
CA ARG A 43 -2.45 -3.16 7.58
C ARG A 43 -1.42 -3.96 6.80
N ALA A 44 -1.64 -4.19 5.51
CA ALA A 44 -0.70 -4.92 4.65
C ALA A 44 0.66 -4.21 4.51
N VAL A 45 0.72 -2.87 4.67
CA VAL A 45 1.96 -2.08 4.63
C VAL A 45 3.01 -2.59 5.60
N LYS A 46 2.59 -3.12 6.76
CA LYS A 46 3.48 -3.73 7.75
C LYS A 46 4.38 -4.81 7.15
N HIS A 47 3.84 -5.62 6.24
CA HIS A 47 4.51 -6.82 5.73
C HIS A 47 5.03 -6.67 4.30
N ALA A 48 4.37 -5.88 3.47
CA ALA A 48 4.70 -5.75 2.05
C ALA A 48 4.84 -4.28 1.63
N PRO A 49 5.76 -3.96 0.70
CA PRO A 49 5.92 -2.62 0.16
C PRO A 49 4.65 -2.18 -0.55
N TYR A 50 4.06 -1.07 -0.10
CA TYR A 50 2.84 -0.53 -0.68
C TYR A 50 2.98 0.98 -0.91
N PRO A 51 3.67 1.40 -1.98
CA PRO A 51 4.13 2.77 -2.14
C PRO A 51 3.03 3.83 -2.08
N ARG A 52 1.86 3.53 -2.67
CA ARG A 52 0.68 4.41 -2.61
C ARG A 52 0.23 4.73 -1.18
N ILE A 53 0.24 3.73 -0.29
CA ILE A 53 -0.20 3.90 1.10
C ILE A 53 0.93 4.48 1.94
N GLU A 54 2.18 4.05 1.71
CA GLU A 54 3.37 4.58 2.37
C GLU A 54 3.50 6.09 2.12
N ARG A 55 3.31 6.57 0.88
CA ARG A 55 3.25 8.01 0.56
C ARG A 55 2.12 8.73 1.29
N ALA A 56 0.95 8.10 1.41
CA ALA A 56 -0.18 8.72 2.10
C ALA A 56 0.05 8.85 3.61
N ILE A 57 0.63 7.82 4.24
CA ILE A 57 1.05 7.86 5.65
C ILE A 57 2.11 8.95 5.83
N ALA A 58 3.14 8.96 4.99
CA ALA A 58 4.23 9.93 5.07
C ALA A 58 3.71 11.38 4.91
N LYS A 59 2.80 11.61 3.94
CA LYS A 59 2.12 12.89 3.73
C LYS A 59 1.33 13.35 4.96
N LYS A 60 0.67 12.42 5.67
CA LYS A 60 -0.07 12.75 6.91
C LYS A 60 0.84 13.10 8.06
N LEU A 61 1.99 12.45 8.15
CA LEU A 61 3.00 12.71 9.16
C LEU A 61 3.92 13.90 8.80
N GLY A 62 3.82 14.42 7.57
CA GLY A 62 4.66 15.51 7.07
C GLY A 62 6.11 15.11 6.81
N VAL A 63 6.36 13.83 6.52
CA VAL A 63 7.70 13.27 6.27
C VAL A 63 7.77 12.63 4.89
N PHE A 64 8.98 12.29 4.44
CA PHE A 64 9.17 11.50 3.21
C PHE A 64 9.02 10.01 3.49
N PRO A 65 8.48 9.22 2.55
CA PRO A 65 8.32 7.78 2.73
C PRO A 65 9.67 7.06 2.91
N MET A 66 10.74 7.57 2.29
CA MET A 66 12.10 7.09 2.47
C MET A 66 12.60 7.21 3.92
N GLN A 67 12.11 8.20 4.68
CA GLN A 67 12.51 8.35 6.08
C GLN A 67 11.87 7.30 6.99
N LEU A 68 10.70 6.77 6.61
CA LEU A 68 9.98 5.73 7.34
C LEU A 68 10.42 4.32 6.91
N TRP A 69 10.71 4.14 5.62
CA TRP A 69 11.10 2.88 5.02
C TRP A 69 12.30 3.05 4.09
N PRO A 70 13.49 3.37 4.61
CA PRO A 70 14.70 3.50 3.79
C PRO A 70 15.03 2.21 3.03
N GLU A 71 14.65 1.04 3.56
CA GLU A 71 14.84 -0.25 2.91
C GLU A 71 13.91 -0.50 1.71
N ARG A 72 12.87 0.34 1.50
CA ARG A 72 11.87 0.17 0.44
C ARG A 72 11.90 1.26 -0.61
N TRP A 73 12.63 2.35 -0.37
CA TRP A 73 12.66 3.53 -1.21
C TRP A 73 14.09 3.88 -1.61
N SER A 74 14.27 4.25 -2.87
CA SER A 74 15.50 4.88 -3.34
C SER A 74 15.56 6.35 -2.91
N ASN A 75 16.75 6.94 -2.96
CA ASN A 75 16.97 8.37 -2.73
C ASN A 75 16.19 9.27 -3.71
N ASP A 76 15.82 8.73 -4.88
CA ASP A 76 15.09 9.44 -5.95
C ASP A 76 13.56 9.37 -5.78
N ASP A 77 13.03 9.20 -4.56
CA ASP A 77 11.58 9.01 -4.26
C ASP A 77 10.91 7.91 -5.11
N THR A 78 11.73 6.92 -5.50
CA THR A 78 11.31 5.80 -6.33
C THR A 78 11.24 4.54 -5.48
N PRO A 79 10.08 3.87 -5.40
CA PRO A 79 9.94 2.68 -4.59
C PRO A 79 10.67 1.49 -5.23
N LEU A 80 11.41 0.74 -4.41
CA LEU A 80 12.11 -0.48 -4.79
C LEU A 80 11.11 -1.64 -4.92
N ARG A 81 10.43 -1.70 -6.08
CA ARG A 81 9.40 -2.71 -6.37
C ARG A 81 9.95 -3.78 -7.30
N GLN A 82 9.56 -5.03 -7.06
CA GLN A 82 9.85 -6.14 -7.98
C GLN A 82 9.26 -5.94 -9.39
N ARG A 83 8.22 -5.13 -9.54
CA ARG A 83 7.56 -4.83 -10.83
C ARG A 83 7.38 -3.33 -11.02
N PRO A 84 8.39 -2.62 -11.57
CA PRO A 84 8.36 -1.16 -11.71
C PRO A 84 7.29 -0.67 -12.69
N ASN A 85 7.03 -1.42 -13.77
CA ASN A 85 6.06 -1.03 -14.83
C ASN A 85 4.59 -1.14 -14.42
N ARG A 86 4.29 -1.67 -13.22
CA ARG A 86 2.90 -1.79 -12.76
C ARG A 86 2.46 -0.49 -12.10
N ALA A 87 1.46 0.16 -12.68
CA ALA A 87 0.83 1.35 -12.10
C ALA A 87 0.45 1.13 -10.62
N GLU A 88 0.73 2.13 -9.79
CA GLU A 88 0.34 2.13 -8.37
C GLU A 88 -1.14 2.41 -8.16
N SER A 89 -1.77 3.08 -9.12
CA SER A 89 -3.13 3.61 -9.09
C SER A 89 -4.12 2.75 -9.88
N LEU A 90 -3.95 1.42 -9.89
CA LEU A 90 -5.02 0.55 -10.38
C LEU A 90 -6.19 0.65 -9.40
N GLN A 91 -7.11 1.57 -9.66
CA GLN A 91 -8.44 1.53 -9.10
C GLN A 91 -9.03 0.18 -9.54
N ARG A 92 -9.14 -0.78 -8.62
CA ARG A 92 -9.99 -1.93 -8.87
C ARG A 92 -11.39 -1.37 -8.97
N SER A 93 -11.97 -1.37 -10.17
CA SER A 93 -13.42 -1.30 -10.30
C SER A 93 -13.98 -2.39 -9.39
N THR A 94 -14.85 -2.00 -8.45
CA THR A 94 -15.55 -2.96 -7.59
C THR A 94 -16.71 -3.62 -8.33
N ASP A 95 -16.76 -3.48 -9.65
CA ASP A 95 -17.66 -4.25 -10.48
C ASP A 95 -17.36 -5.72 -10.22
N LYS A 96 -18.29 -6.39 -9.53
CA LYS A 96 -18.24 -7.84 -9.38
C LYS A 96 -18.26 -8.41 -10.79
N ASP A 97 -17.15 -9.00 -11.22
CA ASP A 97 -17.01 -9.78 -12.45
C ASP A 97 -17.80 -11.11 -12.39
N ASN A 98 -18.93 -11.13 -11.68
CA ASN A 98 -19.80 -12.30 -11.56
C ASN A 98 -20.87 -12.31 -12.66
N ARG A 99 -20.66 -11.60 -13.78
CA ARG A 99 -21.50 -11.75 -14.95
C ARG A 99 -21.28 -13.16 -15.48
N TYR A 100 -22.30 -14.00 -15.33
CA TYR A 100 -22.36 -15.33 -15.92
C TYR A 100 -21.96 -15.24 -17.40
N SER A 101 -20.84 -15.87 -17.76
CA SER A 101 -20.37 -15.99 -19.13
C SER A 101 -20.65 -17.42 -19.60
N PRO A 102 -21.52 -17.63 -20.60
CA PRO A 102 -21.85 -18.96 -21.10
C PRO A 102 -20.73 -19.56 -21.98
N VAL A 103 -19.60 -18.87 -22.15
CA VAL A 103 -18.50 -19.33 -23.01
C VAL A 103 -17.63 -20.32 -22.23
N SER A 104 -17.89 -21.60 -22.43
CA SER A 104 -17.00 -22.68 -21.98
C SER A 104 -15.62 -22.54 -22.63
N HIS A 105 -14.54 -22.71 -21.86
CA HIS A 105 -13.14 -22.72 -22.31
C HIS A 105 -12.79 -23.95 -23.17
N ARG A 106 -13.58 -24.26 -24.20
CA ARG A 106 -13.28 -25.37 -25.11
C ARG A 106 -12.35 -24.87 -26.21
N ILE A 107 -11.06 -25.12 -26.03
CA ILE A 107 -10.08 -25.07 -27.12
C ILE A 107 -10.41 -26.24 -28.04
N ALA A 108 -10.97 -25.96 -29.21
CA ALA A 108 -11.05 -26.95 -30.28
C ALA A 108 -9.64 -27.09 -30.84
N SER A 109 -8.93 -28.14 -30.45
CA SER A 109 -7.75 -28.59 -31.17
C SER A 109 -8.20 -28.95 -32.58
N ALA A 110 -7.80 -28.14 -33.56
CA ALA A 110 -7.95 -28.49 -34.97
C ALA A 110 -6.93 -29.60 -35.27
N GLU A 111 -7.44 -30.79 -35.57
CA GLU A 111 -6.63 -31.90 -36.09
C GLU A 111 -6.25 -31.60 -37.55
N VAL A 112 -4.99 -31.92 -37.90
CA VAL A 112 -4.35 -31.73 -39.21
C VAL A 112 -4.61 -32.94 -40.10
#